data_AF-A2DSK9-F1
#
_entry.id   AF-A2DSK9-F1
#
_cell.length_a   1.000
_cell.length_b   1.000
_cell.length_c   1.000
_cell.angle_alpha   90.00
_cell.angle_beta   90.00
_cell.angle_gamma   90.00
#
_symmetry.space_group_name_H-M   'P 1'
#
loop_
_entity.id
_entity.type
_entity.pdbx_description
1 polymer ?
#
loop_
_entity_poly.entity_id
_entity_poly.type
_entity_poly.pdbx_seq_one_letter_code
_entity_poly.pdbx_strand_id
1 'polypeptide(L)'
;MTDSFFKIEDFQDQNWTNPGEFLLKHKDHFSSLNDFASALISYGEVLKARLTTIIHDDYTEFVTVAKQLIQLGDSMTELIKSFSNAQNAVEHATKNLQQASQPVKAQTEKLHKIRIEEAVCKLALDIVISLENIKSKLTTDTHPAIFLDSAIGLAITKAKLAGINQPALSIRIEASYNKIFKDFTNKLSSAFIDSVKSRDISSLSIILHATILSDQFQLIYKSFSDMFVIQEVQKLNISKKTKSISILNSLIDTIMDQNGYIHFIYENSLPIFDFILNSVWPSLSDWIIRNVEIPLSDAKAVHTSYILLIKLINEIEKLCRSKISVNKIHNSIYDIQLYDKLKLKIYPQLVSTELNPQVEQIIQANPNLIDGEFKVSTSSQLFDIIKLIFSEEYFILNEIGDFLILMMKICLVYKEFCQNSVKFKSHLAFDIRTFIRKLKSVTPIECDEPLKLVSNSLLETSEKLENDVLAVIVNETLPKLDFISTITIKPESEMPKTHSSLAASVFTNYNKWIDTEKSPLNSPEFASKVFNAVMDRFKSKATTRIQDVRAQTIAIAKFNRSSTIDPEIIEGKLKKQLLLDLECIATRAAKYDFPAKENDIYKEITSILTQVNTSEPETK
;
A
#
# COMPACT_ATOMS: atom_id res chain seq x y z
N MET A 1 -140.85 -19.46 55.89
CA MET A 1 -141.27 -20.80 56.36
C MET A 1 -140.50 -21.02 57.65
N THR A 2 -141.06 -21.03 58.85
CA THR A 2 -142.38 -21.39 59.40
C THR A 2 -142.79 -20.31 60.42
N ASP A 3 -144.01 -19.82 60.54
CA ASP A 3 -145.26 -20.02 59.82
C ASP A 3 -145.65 -18.65 59.28
N SER A 4 -145.45 -18.45 57.98
CA SER A 4 -146.05 -17.29 57.32
C SER A 4 -147.54 -17.55 57.35
N PHE A 5 -148.25 -16.79 58.16
CA PHE A 5 -149.70 -16.87 58.23
C PHE A 5 -150.39 -16.66 56.88
N PHE A 6 -149.64 -16.18 55.89
CA PHE A 6 -150.09 -15.99 54.53
C PHE A 6 -149.30 -16.81 53.52
N LYS A 7 -150.02 -17.49 52.64
CA LYS A 7 -149.50 -18.03 51.39
C LYS A 7 -149.85 -17.09 50.25
N ILE A 8 -149.09 -17.16 49.16
CA ILE A 8 -149.41 -16.41 47.93
C ILE A 8 -150.83 -16.75 47.45
N GLU A 9 -151.24 -18.00 47.60
CA GLU A 9 -152.57 -18.50 47.21
C GLU A 9 -153.72 -17.81 47.97
N ASP A 10 -153.49 -17.32 49.19
CA ASP A 10 -154.52 -16.66 50.00
C ASP A 10 -154.92 -15.28 49.44
N PHE A 11 -154.05 -14.62 48.65
CA PHE A 11 -154.30 -13.29 48.05
C PHE A 11 -154.84 -13.36 46.61
N GLN A 12 -155.23 -14.55 46.17
CA GLN A 12 -155.75 -14.78 44.82
C GLN A 12 -157.25 -15.13 44.80
N ASP A 13 -157.86 -15.58 45.91
CA ASP A 13 -159.27 -15.97 46.01
C ASP A 13 -160.20 -14.73 46.03
N GLN A 14 -161.25 -14.66 45.20
CA GLN A 14 -162.06 -13.42 44.99
C GLN A 14 -162.66 -12.85 46.28
N ASN A 15 -162.89 -13.69 47.30
CA ASN A 15 -163.35 -13.27 48.61
C ASN A 15 -162.31 -12.43 49.39
N TRP A 16 -161.03 -12.32 48.95
CA TRP A 16 -160.04 -11.37 49.52
C TRP A 16 -160.48 -9.92 49.35
N THR A 17 -161.26 -9.64 48.31
CA THR A 17 -161.85 -8.30 48.11
C THR A 17 -162.96 -7.99 49.10
N ASN A 18 -163.49 -8.98 49.84
CA ASN A 18 -164.39 -8.76 50.96
C ASN A 18 -163.63 -8.90 52.29
N PRO A 19 -163.21 -7.77 52.91
CA PRO A 19 -162.37 -7.80 54.11
C PRO A 19 -163.04 -8.55 55.26
N GLY A 20 -164.37 -8.51 55.35
CA GLY A 20 -165.11 -9.19 56.41
C GLY A 20 -164.97 -10.72 56.35
N GLU A 21 -165.06 -11.32 55.15
CA GLU A 21 -164.91 -12.76 54.95
C GLU A 21 -163.46 -13.22 55.07
N PHE A 22 -162.50 -12.45 54.52
CA PHE A 22 -161.08 -12.76 54.66
C PHE A 22 -160.65 -12.72 56.13
N LEU A 23 -161.11 -11.70 56.87
CA LEU A 23 -160.90 -11.62 58.31
C LEU A 23 -161.60 -12.75 59.05
N LEU A 24 -162.82 -13.15 58.67
CA LEU A 24 -163.48 -14.30 59.29
C LEU A 24 -162.71 -15.61 59.04
N LYS A 25 -162.16 -15.82 57.83
CA LYS A 25 -161.39 -17.02 57.47
C LYS A 25 -160.09 -17.14 58.27
N HIS A 26 -159.46 -16.01 58.56
CA HIS A 26 -158.17 -15.98 59.26
C HIS A 26 -158.27 -15.54 60.73
N LYS A 27 -159.46 -15.15 61.23
CA LYS A 27 -159.68 -14.71 62.61
C LYS A 27 -159.14 -15.71 63.62
N ASP A 28 -159.35 -17.00 63.37
CA ASP A 28 -158.99 -18.05 64.33
C ASP A 28 -157.48 -18.37 64.30
N HIS A 29 -156.75 -17.91 63.27
CA HIS A 29 -155.31 -18.10 63.16
C HIS A 29 -154.50 -17.03 63.90
N PHE A 30 -155.11 -15.89 64.23
CA PHE A 30 -154.42 -14.79 64.90
C PHE A 30 -155.13 -14.41 66.19
N SER A 31 -154.35 -14.32 67.26
CA SER A 31 -154.81 -13.88 68.58
C SER A 31 -155.34 -12.45 68.62
N SER A 32 -154.91 -11.58 67.69
CA SER A 32 -155.42 -10.20 67.56
C SER A 32 -155.36 -9.68 66.11
N LEU A 33 -156.20 -8.67 65.80
CA LEU A 33 -156.20 -7.98 64.50
C LEU A 33 -154.86 -7.25 64.21
N ASN A 34 -154.10 -6.90 65.26
CA ASN A 34 -152.76 -6.31 65.13
C ASN A 34 -151.70 -7.34 64.72
N ASP A 35 -151.79 -8.59 65.19
CA ASP A 35 -150.87 -9.66 64.80
C ASP A 35 -151.00 -9.96 63.30
N PHE A 36 -152.24 -9.91 62.79
CA PHE A 36 -152.55 -10.07 61.37
C PHE A 36 -151.93 -8.97 60.48
N ALA A 37 -152.16 -7.70 60.82
CA ALA A 37 -151.61 -6.57 60.08
C ALA A 37 -150.07 -6.58 60.08
N SER A 38 -149.47 -6.99 61.20
CA SER A 38 -148.03 -7.11 61.35
C SER A 38 -147.44 -8.17 60.42
N ALA A 39 -148.09 -9.33 60.29
CA ALA A 39 -147.63 -10.39 59.39
C ALA A 39 -147.69 -9.99 57.90
N LEU A 40 -148.69 -9.20 57.50
CA LEU A 40 -148.90 -8.77 56.11
C LEU A 40 -147.88 -7.71 55.67
N ILE A 41 -147.59 -6.75 56.55
CA ILE A 41 -146.53 -5.76 56.37
C ILE A 41 -145.17 -6.46 56.24
N SER A 42 -144.90 -7.43 57.12
CA SER A 42 -143.66 -8.21 57.09
C SER A 42 -143.42 -8.87 55.74
N TYR A 43 -144.45 -9.45 55.12
CA TYR A 43 -144.32 -10.09 53.81
C TYR A 43 -144.00 -9.09 52.68
N GLY A 44 -144.67 -7.93 52.65
CA GLY A 44 -144.41 -6.88 51.66
C GLY A 44 -142.98 -6.31 51.73
N GLU A 45 -142.43 -6.19 52.95
CA GLU A 45 -141.06 -5.75 53.15
C GLU A 45 -140.03 -6.74 52.63
N VAL A 46 -140.25 -8.04 52.84
CA VAL A 46 -139.34 -9.11 52.38
C VAL A 46 -139.17 -9.09 50.85
N LEU A 47 -140.27 -8.86 50.12
CA LEU A 47 -140.23 -8.85 48.66
C LEU A 47 -139.46 -7.63 48.12
N LYS A 48 -139.75 -6.43 48.66
CA LYS A 48 -139.07 -5.19 48.29
C LYS A 48 -137.58 -5.27 48.61
N ALA A 49 -137.22 -5.86 49.75
CA ALA A 49 -135.83 -6.06 50.15
C ALA A 49 -135.06 -6.86 49.09
N ARG A 50 -135.58 -8.01 48.65
CA ARG A 50 -134.91 -8.87 47.67
C ARG A 50 -134.61 -8.20 46.33
N LEU A 51 -135.58 -7.48 45.78
CA LEU A 51 -135.41 -6.79 44.49
C LEU A 51 -134.38 -5.67 44.56
N THR A 52 -134.33 -4.98 45.70
CA THR A 52 -133.35 -3.92 45.96
C THR A 52 -131.93 -4.49 46.07
N THR A 53 -131.77 -5.67 46.68
CA THR A 53 -130.47 -6.34 46.83
C THR A 53 -129.84 -6.66 45.48
N ILE A 54 -130.59 -7.26 44.56
CA ILE A 54 -130.04 -7.70 43.26
C ILE A 54 -129.53 -6.51 42.43
N ILE A 55 -130.32 -5.43 42.35
CA ILE A 55 -129.92 -4.22 41.59
C ILE A 55 -128.68 -3.56 42.22
N HIS A 56 -128.58 -3.59 43.56
CA HIS A 56 -127.46 -3.00 44.27
C HIS A 56 -126.16 -3.78 44.05
N ASP A 57 -126.22 -5.12 44.08
CA ASP A 57 -125.04 -5.98 43.98
C ASP A 57 -124.37 -5.85 42.60
N ASP A 58 -125.13 -5.94 41.51
CA ASP A 58 -124.58 -5.86 40.14
C ASP A 58 -123.97 -4.47 39.83
N TYR A 59 -124.61 -3.40 40.28
CA TYR A 59 -124.07 -2.04 40.11
C TYR A 59 -122.77 -1.85 40.89
N THR A 60 -122.67 -2.47 42.07
CA THR A 60 -121.46 -2.41 42.91
C THR A 60 -120.29 -3.15 42.28
N GLU A 61 -120.53 -4.28 41.63
CA GLU A 61 -119.49 -5.04 40.94
C GLU A 61 -118.91 -4.26 39.76
N PHE A 62 -119.76 -3.65 38.92
CA PHE A 62 -119.32 -2.82 37.80
C PHE A 62 -118.46 -1.62 38.25
N VAL A 63 -118.91 -0.90 39.29
CA VAL A 63 -118.16 0.23 39.86
C VAL A 63 -116.80 -0.23 40.40
N THR A 64 -116.72 -1.44 40.95
CA THR A 64 -115.47 -2.01 41.48
C THR A 64 -114.46 -2.25 40.37
N VAL A 65 -114.88 -2.87 39.25
CA VAL A 65 -113.99 -3.12 38.09
C VAL A 65 -113.53 -1.82 37.44
N ALA A 66 -114.43 -0.84 37.27
CA ALA A 66 -114.09 0.46 36.72
C ALA A 66 -113.03 1.19 37.57
N LYS A 67 -113.14 1.13 38.91
CA LYS A 67 -112.14 1.69 39.83
C LYS A 67 -110.77 1.02 39.67
N GLN A 68 -110.72 -0.31 39.52
CA GLN A 68 -109.46 -1.04 39.36
C GLN A 68 -108.72 -0.66 38.08
N LEU A 69 -109.43 -0.48 36.96
CA LEU A 69 -108.82 -0.06 35.69
C LEU A 69 -108.25 1.36 35.76
N ILE A 70 -108.95 2.28 36.44
CA ILE A 70 -108.44 3.64 36.67
C ILE A 70 -107.16 3.59 37.52
N GLN A 71 -107.16 2.81 38.62
CA GLN A 71 -105.98 2.64 39.48
C GLN A 71 -104.78 2.03 38.73
N LEU A 72 -105.02 1.13 37.78
CA LEU A 72 -103.95 0.58 36.95
C LEU A 72 -103.36 1.64 36.00
N GLY A 73 -104.21 2.49 35.42
CA GLY A 73 -103.78 3.64 34.61
C GLY A 73 -102.91 4.63 35.41
N ASP A 74 -103.29 4.90 36.66
CA ASP A 74 -102.50 5.73 37.57
C ASP A 74 -101.14 5.09 37.87
N SER A 75 -101.14 3.78 38.17
CA SER A 75 -99.91 3.02 38.46
C SER A 75 -98.95 2.99 37.27
N MET A 76 -99.47 2.84 36.05
CA MET A 76 -98.66 2.85 34.82
C MET A 76 -98.06 4.23 34.55
N THR A 77 -98.81 5.30 34.86
CA THR A 77 -98.33 6.68 34.78
C THR A 77 -97.20 6.93 35.79
N GLU A 78 -97.30 6.41 37.01
CA GLU A 78 -96.21 6.48 38.00
C GLU A 78 -94.95 5.71 37.56
N LEU A 79 -95.13 4.56 36.91
CA LEU A 79 -94.03 3.77 36.37
C LEU A 79 -93.28 4.50 35.26
N ILE A 80 -93.99 5.11 34.31
CA ILE A 80 -93.39 5.94 33.25
C ILE A 80 -92.62 7.11 33.85
N LYS A 81 -93.18 7.76 34.86
CA LYS A 81 -92.50 8.84 35.60
C LYS A 81 -91.22 8.34 36.28
N SER A 82 -91.26 7.15 36.88
CA SER A 82 -90.09 6.53 37.52
C SER A 82 -88.99 6.19 36.52
N PHE A 83 -89.34 5.70 35.31
CA PHE A 83 -88.37 5.45 34.24
C PHE A 83 -87.71 6.73 33.73
N SER A 84 -88.51 7.79 33.52
CA SER A 84 -87.97 9.10 33.12
C SER A 84 -87.01 9.66 34.18
N ASN A 85 -87.36 9.52 35.46
CA ASN A 85 -86.47 9.91 36.56
C ASN A 85 -85.17 9.09 36.57
N ALA A 86 -85.23 7.79 36.33
CA ALA A 86 -84.06 6.93 36.25
C ALA A 86 -83.15 7.29 35.06
N GLN A 87 -83.73 7.57 33.89
CA GLN A 87 -82.99 8.02 32.72
C GLN A 87 -82.24 9.33 33.00
N ASN A 88 -82.95 10.32 33.56
CA ASN A 88 -82.35 11.60 33.94
C ASN A 88 -81.24 11.42 34.99
N ALA A 89 -81.42 10.50 35.94
CA ALA A 89 -80.40 10.18 36.94
C ALA A 89 -79.14 9.55 36.31
N VAL A 90 -79.29 8.65 35.33
CA VAL A 90 -78.16 8.03 34.61
C VAL A 90 -77.41 9.04 33.74
N GLU A 91 -78.13 9.92 33.04
CA GLU A 91 -77.52 10.97 32.24
C GLU A 91 -76.73 11.95 33.13
N HIS A 92 -77.32 12.34 34.26
CA HIS A 92 -76.64 13.16 35.27
C HIS A 92 -75.41 12.45 35.87
N ALA A 93 -75.52 11.17 36.20
CA ALA A 93 -74.39 10.38 36.70
C ALA A 93 -73.25 10.28 35.68
N THR A 94 -73.57 10.12 34.39
CA THR A 94 -72.58 10.05 33.30
C THR A 94 -71.86 11.38 33.13
N LYS A 95 -72.60 12.50 33.16
CA LYS A 95 -72.02 13.85 33.11
C LYS A 95 -71.12 14.11 34.32
N ASN A 96 -71.55 13.70 35.51
CA ASN A 96 -70.75 13.80 36.73
C ASN A 96 -69.48 12.95 36.66
N LEU A 97 -69.56 11.73 36.12
CA LEU A 97 -68.39 10.87 35.91
C LEU A 97 -67.40 11.48 34.92
N GLN A 98 -67.88 12.06 33.81
CA GLN A 98 -67.02 12.75 32.85
C GLN A 98 -66.31 13.95 33.49
N GLN A 99 -67.05 14.79 34.22
CA GLN A 99 -66.49 15.92 34.96
C GLN A 99 -65.50 15.47 36.04
N ALA A 100 -65.77 14.37 36.74
CA ALA A 100 -64.85 13.79 37.73
C ALA A 100 -63.61 13.14 37.10
N SER A 101 -63.69 12.67 35.84
CA SER A 101 -62.56 12.04 35.15
C SER A 101 -61.49 13.03 34.65
N GLN A 102 -61.88 14.27 34.33
CA GLN A 102 -60.96 15.32 33.88
C GLN A 102 -59.86 15.65 34.91
N PRO A 103 -60.15 15.90 36.21
CA PRO A 103 -59.11 16.13 37.20
C PRO A 103 -58.22 14.91 37.41
N VAL A 104 -58.74 13.68 37.25
CA VAL A 104 -57.93 12.45 37.30
C VAL A 104 -56.93 12.39 36.13
N LYS A 105 -57.36 12.75 34.92
CA LYS A 105 -56.45 12.85 33.75
C LYS A 105 -55.38 13.93 33.95
N ALA A 106 -55.77 15.13 34.38
CA ALA A 106 -54.82 16.20 34.66
C ALA A 106 -53.82 15.79 35.77
N GLN A 107 -54.28 15.11 36.82
CA GLN A 107 -53.43 14.65 37.91
C GLN A 107 -52.49 13.51 37.47
N THR A 108 -52.94 12.59 36.62
CA THR A 108 -52.09 11.51 36.08
C THR A 108 -51.01 12.04 35.14
N GLU A 109 -51.32 13.01 34.28
CA GLU A 109 -50.31 13.72 33.47
C GLU A 109 -49.30 14.48 34.34
N LYS A 110 -49.78 15.17 35.38
CA LYS A 110 -48.91 15.85 36.34
C LYS A 110 -47.99 14.86 37.05
N LEU A 111 -48.52 13.73 37.53
CA LEU A 111 -47.73 12.67 38.15
C LEU A 111 -46.71 12.06 37.18
N HIS A 112 -47.06 11.90 35.90
CA HIS A 112 -46.14 11.41 34.89
C HIS A 112 -44.96 12.38 34.67
N LYS A 113 -45.23 13.69 34.56
CA LYS A 113 -44.18 14.72 34.46
C LYS A 113 -43.27 14.72 35.70
N ILE A 114 -43.85 14.67 36.90
CA ILE A 114 -43.09 14.61 38.15
C ILE A 114 -42.18 13.38 38.18
N ARG A 115 -42.65 12.21 37.74
CA ARG A 115 -41.83 10.98 37.69
C ARG A 115 -40.67 11.09 36.70
N ILE A 116 -40.87 11.73 35.55
CA ILE A 116 -39.79 11.97 34.58
C ILE A 116 -38.75 12.93 35.18
N GLU A 117 -39.19 14.04 35.77
CA GLU A 117 -38.29 15.00 36.42
C GLU A 117 -37.51 14.34 37.58
N GLU A 118 -38.18 13.54 38.41
CA GLU A 118 -37.54 12.78 39.48
C GLU A 118 -36.46 11.82 38.95
N ALA A 119 -36.74 11.11 37.86
CA ALA A 119 -35.78 10.21 37.23
C ALA A 119 -34.55 10.96 36.69
N VAL A 120 -34.76 12.12 36.04
CA VAL A 120 -33.67 12.97 35.54
C VAL A 120 -32.85 13.52 36.70
N CYS A 121 -33.49 14.00 37.76
CA CYS A 121 -32.80 14.49 38.96
C CYS A 121 -31.98 13.40 39.65
N LYS A 122 -32.51 12.18 39.79
CA LYS A 122 -31.79 11.03 40.35
C LYS A 122 -30.55 10.69 39.52
N LEU A 123 -30.71 10.61 38.19
CA LEU A 123 -29.60 10.32 37.30
C LEU A 123 -28.52 11.43 37.34
N ALA A 124 -28.93 12.69 37.40
CA ALA A 124 -28.02 13.82 37.56
C ALA A 124 -27.26 13.79 38.90
N LEU A 125 -27.95 13.47 39.99
CA LEU A 125 -27.36 13.33 41.32
C LEU A 125 -26.30 12.21 41.33
N ASP A 126 -26.63 11.04 40.77
CA ASP A 126 -25.71 9.92 40.62
C ASP A 126 -24.44 10.31 39.86
N ILE A 127 -24.58 11.10 38.79
CA ILE A 127 -23.45 11.60 38.02
C ILE A 127 -22.59 12.54 38.86
N VAL A 128 -23.19 13.49 39.57
CA VAL A 128 -22.47 14.44 40.42
C VAL A 128 -21.71 13.71 41.53
N ILE A 129 -22.35 12.76 42.21
CA ILE A 129 -21.72 11.93 43.26
C ILE A 129 -20.54 11.14 42.67
N SER A 130 -20.72 10.53 41.49
CA SER A 130 -19.65 9.80 40.80
C SER A 130 -18.46 10.72 40.49
N LEU A 131 -18.72 11.93 39.97
CA LEU A 131 -17.70 12.92 39.67
C LEU A 131 -16.95 13.41 40.91
N GLU A 132 -17.64 13.64 42.03
CA GLU A 132 -17.02 14.02 43.31
C GLU A 132 -16.15 12.90 43.88
N ASN A 133 -16.61 11.65 43.78
CA ASN A 133 -15.83 10.47 44.19
C ASN A 133 -14.57 10.30 43.34
N ILE A 134 -14.67 10.46 42.02
CA ILE A 134 -13.50 10.40 41.13
C ILE A 134 -12.53 11.54 41.46
N LYS A 135 -13.04 12.76 41.62
CA LYS A 135 -12.23 13.93 41.95
C LYS A 135 -11.48 13.75 43.28
N SER A 136 -12.16 13.28 44.32
CA SER A 136 -11.55 13.07 45.64
C SER A 136 -10.45 12.00 45.60
N LYS A 137 -10.69 10.86 44.93
CA LYS A 137 -9.69 9.82 44.71
C LYS A 137 -8.45 10.37 43.98
N LEU A 138 -8.67 11.11 42.88
CA LEU A 138 -7.57 11.71 42.12
C LEU A 138 -6.74 12.70 42.94
N THR A 139 -7.33 13.41 43.91
CA THR A 139 -6.61 14.39 44.74
C THR A 139 -5.84 13.81 45.92
N THR A 140 -6.26 12.65 46.44
CA THR A 140 -5.80 12.17 47.75
C THR A 140 -4.81 11.02 47.68
N ASP A 141 -4.89 10.20 46.64
CA ASP A 141 -4.14 8.95 46.57
C ASP A 141 -3.33 8.91 45.26
N THR A 142 -2.10 8.40 45.36
CA THR A 142 -1.13 8.31 44.26
C THR A 142 -0.96 6.87 43.78
N HIS A 143 -1.71 5.92 44.35
CA HIS A 143 -1.64 4.52 43.97
C HIS A 143 -2.11 4.29 42.51
N PRO A 144 -1.36 3.52 41.69
CA PRO A 144 -1.68 3.30 40.28
C PRO A 144 -3.10 2.77 40.02
N ALA A 145 -3.63 1.92 40.91
CA ALA A 145 -4.97 1.34 40.81
C ALA A 145 -6.09 2.39 40.69
N ILE A 146 -5.90 3.60 41.23
CA ILE A 146 -6.88 4.69 41.15
C ILE A 146 -7.13 5.10 39.72
N PHE A 147 -6.12 5.03 38.84
CA PHE A 147 -6.28 5.42 37.44
C PHE A 147 -7.25 4.49 36.72
N LEU A 148 -7.18 3.19 37.01
CA LEU A 148 -8.09 2.20 36.45
C LEU A 148 -9.52 2.41 36.98
N ASP A 149 -9.68 2.53 38.30
CA ASP A 149 -10.95 2.86 38.95
C ASP A 149 -11.58 4.14 38.39
N SER A 150 -10.76 5.19 38.24
CA SER A 150 -11.18 6.50 37.73
C SER A 150 -11.55 6.43 36.26
N ALA A 151 -10.83 5.66 35.44
CA ALA A 151 -11.17 5.44 34.04
C ALA A 151 -12.52 4.73 33.89
N ILE A 152 -12.77 3.67 34.68
CA ILE A 152 -14.07 2.98 34.72
C ILE A 152 -15.17 3.94 35.17
N GLY A 153 -14.93 4.68 36.25
CA GLY A 153 -15.88 5.66 36.77
C GLY A 153 -16.23 6.74 35.75
N LEU A 154 -15.23 7.29 35.04
CA LEU A 154 -15.42 8.30 34.00
C LEU A 154 -16.19 7.73 32.80
N ALA A 155 -15.88 6.52 32.35
CA ALA A 155 -16.60 5.87 31.25
C ALA A 155 -18.09 5.65 31.58
N ILE A 156 -18.39 5.14 32.79
CA ILE A 156 -19.77 4.97 33.27
C ILE A 156 -20.47 6.33 33.38
N THR A 157 -19.77 7.33 33.92
CA THR A 157 -20.32 8.68 34.09
C THR A 157 -20.66 9.32 32.75
N LYS A 158 -19.80 9.16 31.73
CA LYS A 158 -20.04 9.64 30.37
C LYS A 158 -21.25 8.95 29.72
N ALA A 159 -21.40 7.63 29.92
CA ALA A 159 -22.57 6.89 29.44
C ALA A 159 -23.86 7.36 30.12
N LYS A 160 -23.84 7.59 31.45
CA LYS A 160 -24.99 8.16 32.17
C LYS A 160 -25.32 9.57 31.68
N LEU A 161 -24.31 10.43 31.45
CA LEU A 161 -24.49 11.79 30.94
C LEU A 161 -25.24 11.81 29.61
N ALA A 162 -24.92 10.88 28.70
CA ALA A 162 -25.60 10.74 27.41
C ALA A 162 -27.10 10.39 27.54
N GLY A 163 -27.53 9.85 28.69
CA GLY A 163 -28.94 9.55 28.98
C GLY A 163 -29.75 10.75 29.48
N ILE A 164 -29.14 11.93 29.67
CA ILE A 164 -29.85 13.14 30.12
C ILE A 164 -30.53 13.82 28.92
N ASN A 165 -31.85 13.70 28.83
CA ASN A 165 -32.66 14.34 27.78
C ASN A 165 -32.95 15.84 28.03
N GLN A 166 -32.24 16.49 28.96
CA GLN A 166 -32.38 17.91 29.28
C GLN A 166 -31.09 18.70 28.95
N PRO A 167 -31.07 19.49 27.85
CA PRO A 167 -29.84 20.12 27.34
C PRO A 167 -29.15 21.07 28.34
N ALA A 168 -29.92 21.93 29.02
CA ALA A 168 -29.36 22.92 29.94
C ALA A 168 -28.64 22.29 31.14
N LEU A 169 -29.16 21.18 31.65
CA LEU A 169 -28.56 20.43 32.75
C LEU A 169 -27.35 19.62 32.27
N SER A 170 -27.47 18.96 31.11
CA SER A 170 -26.37 18.23 30.48
C SER A 170 -25.14 19.10 30.29
N ILE A 171 -25.29 20.31 29.75
CA ILE A 171 -24.17 21.24 29.49
C ILE A 171 -23.39 21.55 30.78
N ARG A 172 -24.07 21.78 31.90
CA ARG A 172 -23.41 22.11 33.19
C ARG A 172 -22.63 20.94 33.76
N ILE A 173 -23.22 19.75 33.70
CA ILE A 173 -22.59 18.52 34.20
C ILE A 173 -21.42 18.12 33.30
N GLU A 174 -21.58 18.27 31.98
CA GLU A 174 -20.54 18.03 30.98
C GLU A 174 -19.33 18.93 31.18
N ALA A 175 -19.53 20.21 31.51
CA ALA A 175 -18.44 21.12 31.86
C ALA A 175 -17.64 20.63 33.09
N SER A 176 -18.33 20.09 34.09
CA SER A 176 -17.69 19.53 35.29
C SER A 176 -16.97 18.23 34.99
N TYR A 177 -17.58 17.34 34.20
CA TYR A 177 -16.98 16.12 33.69
C TYR A 177 -15.68 16.44 32.94
N ASN A 178 -15.71 17.38 31.98
CA ASN A 178 -14.56 17.75 31.16
C ASN A 178 -13.40 18.29 32.00
N LYS A 179 -13.69 19.05 33.06
CA LYS A 179 -12.66 19.54 33.99
C LYS A 179 -11.98 18.38 34.72
N ILE A 180 -12.75 17.46 35.30
CA ILE A 180 -12.21 16.29 36.02
C ILE A 180 -11.48 15.36 35.06
N PHE A 181 -12.01 15.17 33.85
CA PHE A 181 -11.37 14.37 32.81
C PHE A 181 -10.02 14.96 32.41
N LYS A 182 -9.91 16.28 32.27
CA LYS A 182 -8.63 16.97 32.02
C LYS A 182 -7.64 16.79 33.16
N ASP A 183 -8.10 16.88 34.41
CA ASP A 183 -7.23 16.63 35.58
C ASP A 183 -6.75 15.17 35.62
N PHE A 184 -7.63 14.22 35.28
CA PHE A 184 -7.30 12.80 35.12
C PHE A 184 -6.25 12.59 34.03
N THR A 185 -6.43 13.14 32.82
CA THR A 185 -5.49 12.93 31.72
C THR A 185 -4.10 13.51 32.01
N ASN A 186 -4.03 14.69 32.64
CA ASN A 186 -2.75 15.27 33.07
C ASN A 186 -2.00 14.36 34.06
N LYS A 187 -2.72 13.83 35.06
CA LYS A 187 -2.13 12.91 36.06
C LYS A 187 -1.78 11.54 35.48
N LEU A 188 -2.58 11.04 34.54
CA LEU A 188 -2.32 9.78 33.85
C LEU A 188 -1.02 9.88 33.03
N SER A 189 -0.82 10.99 32.32
CA SER A 189 0.41 11.28 31.57
C SER A 189 1.64 11.34 32.49
N SER A 190 1.56 12.03 33.63
CA SER A 190 2.68 12.09 34.59
C SER A 190 2.99 10.73 35.20
N ALA A 191 1.96 9.99 35.64
CA ALA A 191 2.12 8.66 36.22
C ALA A 191 2.71 7.66 35.20
N PHE A 192 2.31 7.76 33.93
CA PHE A 192 2.89 6.96 32.85
C PHE A 192 4.39 7.23 32.72
N ILE A 193 4.78 8.52 32.63
CA ILE A 193 6.18 8.93 32.51
C ILE A 193 6.99 8.41 33.71
N ASP A 194 6.45 8.57 34.92
CA ASP A 194 7.12 8.13 36.15
C ASP A 194 7.30 6.60 36.18
N SER A 195 6.29 5.85 35.75
CA SER A 195 6.36 4.38 35.66
C SER A 195 7.41 3.90 34.66
N VAL A 196 7.55 4.59 33.53
CA VAL A 196 8.58 4.28 32.52
C VAL A 196 9.98 4.59 33.06
N LYS A 197 10.15 5.73 33.75
CA LYS A 197 11.43 6.13 34.35
C LYS A 197 11.85 5.20 35.50
N SER A 198 10.91 4.84 36.37
CA SER A 198 11.15 3.95 37.50
C SER A 198 11.23 2.47 37.11
N ARG A 199 10.87 2.13 35.87
CA ARG A 199 10.73 0.76 35.34
C ARG A 199 9.74 -0.09 36.13
N ASP A 200 8.71 0.53 36.68
CA ASP A 200 7.65 -0.19 37.37
C ASP A 200 6.64 -0.77 36.38
N ILE A 201 6.86 -2.05 36.04
CA ILE A 201 6.02 -2.82 35.11
C ILE A 201 4.57 -2.92 35.62
N SER A 202 4.38 -3.03 36.94
CA SER A 202 3.05 -3.20 37.53
C SER A 202 2.21 -1.93 37.37
N SER A 203 2.80 -0.78 37.71
CA SER A 203 2.18 0.53 37.52
C SER A 203 1.93 0.83 36.04
N LEU A 204 2.92 0.56 35.18
CA LEU A 204 2.79 0.75 33.73
C LEU A 204 1.61 -0.03 33.17
N SER A 205 1.48 -1.32 33.52
CA SER A 205 0.38 -2.15 33.04
C SER A 205 -0.98 -1.58 33.45
N ILE A 206 -1.15 -1.20 34.72
CA ILE A 206 -2.40 -0.60 35.22
C ILE A 206 -2.74 0.69 34.46
N ILE A 207 -1.74 1.54 34.24
CA ILE A 207 -1.90 2.81 33.52
C ILE A 207 -2.29 2.57 32.07
N LEU A 208 -1.67 1.61 31.37
CA LEU A 208 -2.02 1.28 29.98
C LEU A 208 -3.46 0.73 29.88
N HIS A 209 -3.93 -0.07 30.83
CA HIS A 209 -5.33 -0.50 30.87
C HIS A 209 -6.28 0.68 31.13
N ALA A 210 -5.92 1.59 32.04
CA ALA A 210 -6.69 2.83 32.25
C ALA A 210 -6.74 3.70 30.98
N THR A 211 -5.65 3.75 30.20
CA THR A 211 -5.60 4.43 28.90
C THR A 211 -6.55 3.82 27.88
N ILE A 212 -6.63 2.48 27.82
CA ILE A 212 -7.57 1.79 26.91
C ILE A 212 -9.01 2.14 27.28
N LEU A 213 -9.37 2.06 28.57
CA LEU A 213 -10.73 2.33 29.04
C LEU A 213 -11.16 3.80 28.89
N SER A 214 -10.20 4.73 28.95
CA SER A 214 -10.43 6.16 28.76
C SER A 214 -10.24 6.63 27.32
N ASP A 215 -9.87 5.74 26.40
CA ASP A 215 -9.57 6.02 24.99
C ASP A 215 -8.53 7.14 24.80
N GLN A 216 -7.43 7.09 25.56
CA GLN A 216 -6.39 8.13 25.59
C GLN A 216 -5.06 7.70 24.95
N PHE A 217 -5.10 6.86 23.92
CA PHE A 217 -3.90 6.33 23.24
C PHE A 217 -2.94 7.44 22.78
N GLN A 218 -3.48 8.46 22.10
CA GLN A 218 -2.68 9.56 21.54
C GLN A 218 -1.95 10.38 22.62
N LEU A 219 -2.57 10.54 23.78
CA LEU A 219 -1.95 11.25 24.91
C LEU A 219 -0.72 10.50 25.41
N ILE A 220 -0.83 9.17 25.58
CA ILE A 220 0.28 8.34 26.06
C ILE A 220 1.39 8.23 25.01
N TYR A 221 1.05 8.08 23.73
CA TYR A 221 2.05 8.14 22.66
C TYR A 221 2.79 9.47 22.66
N LYS A 222 2.09 10.60 22.77
CA LYS A 222 2.73 11.92 22.88
C LYS A 222 3.60 12.04 24.13
N SER A 223 3.11 11.58 25.29
CA SER A 223 3.84 11.63 26.56
C SER A 223 5.14 10.83 26.49
N PHE A 224 5.12 9.64 25.87
CA PHE A 224 6.32 8.84 25.66
C PHE A 224 7.30 9.54 24.71
N SER A 225 6.80 10.08 23.61
CA SER A 225 7.59 10.82 22.62
C SER A 225 8.33 11.99 23.26
N ASP A 226 7.60 12.84 23.98
CA ASP A 226 8.15 14.06 24.58
C ASP A 226 9.22 13.68 25.62
N MET A 227 8.96 12.64 26.42
CA MET A 227 9.92 12.11 27.38
C MET A 227 11.16 11.54 26.69
N PHE A 228 10.99 10.69 25.68
CA PHE A 228 12.08 10.07 24.92
C PHE A 228 12.97 11.12 24.25
N VAL A 229 12.37 12.12 23.59
CA VAL A 229 13.12 13.20 22.94
C VAL A 229 13.93 14.00 23.97
N ILE A 230 13.34 14.37 25.11
CA ILE A 230 14.04 15.14 26.14
C ILE A 230 15.14 14.31 26.81
N GLN A 231 14.89 13.04 27.11
CA GLN A 231 15.80 12.22 27.89
C GLN A 231 16.90 11.57 27.07
N GLU A 232 16.67 11.17 25.84
CA GLU A 232 17.65 10.43 25.05
C GLU A 232 18.18 11.28 23.90
N VAL A 233 17.29 11.92 23.15
CA VAL A 233 17.66 12.58 21.90
C VAL A 233 18.29 13.95 22.11
N GLN A 234 17.75 14.79 23.00
CA GLN A 234 18.28 16.13 23.28
C GLN A 234 19.61 16.12 24.02
N LYS A 235 19.95 15.02 24.71
CA LYS A 235 21.26 14.84 25.35
C LYS A 235 22.39 14.65 24.32
N LEU A 236 22.05 14.28 23.08
CA LEU A 236 23.00 14.19 21.97
C LEU A 236 23.41 15.61 21.56
N ASN A 237 24.43 16.10 22.25
CA ASN A 237 24.83 17.51 22.31
C ASN A 237 25.00 18.13 20.90
N ILE A 238 24.08 19.04 20.58
CA ILE A 238 24.01 19.86 19.37
C ILE A 238 25.07 20.97 19.48
N SER A 239 26.35 20.61 19.57
CA SER A 239 27.37 21.58 19.17
C SER A 239 27.16 21.83 17.68
N LYS A 240 27.17 23.08 17.23
CA LYS A 240 27.02 23.44 15.80
C LYS A 240 28.07 22.82 14.85
N LYS A 241 28.94 21.95 15.36
CA LYS A 241 30.00 21.22 14.65
C LYS A 241 29.91 19.70 14.80
N THR A 242 28.91 19.15 15.50
CA THR A 242 28.80 17.69 15.63
C THR A 242 28.36 17.12 14.27
N LYS A 243 29.27 16.37 13.62
CA LYS A 243 29.07 15.82 12.27
C LYS A 243 27.87 14.86 12.28
N SER A 244 26.98 14.94 11.28
CA SER A 244 25.79 14.07 11.11
C SER A 244 26.03 12.61 11.47
N ILE A 245 27.16 12.07 11.02
CA ILE A 245 27.62 10.70 11.25
C ILE A 245 27.66 10.33 12.74
N SER A 246 28.21 11.19 13.59
CA SER A 246 28.31 10.93 15.04
C SER A 246 26.94 10.96 15.72
N ILE A 247 26.03 11.83 15.28
CA ILE A 247 24.67 11.91 15.80
C ILE A 247 23.89 10.67 15.40
N LEU A 248 23.95 10.27 14.12
CA LEU A 248 23.25 9.08 13.61
C LEU A 248 23.77 7.80 14.29
N ASN A 249 25.08 7.66 14.49
CA ASN A 249 25.63 6.53 15.25
C ASN A 249 25.11 6.51 16.69
N SER A 250 25.12 7.66 17.37
CA SER A 250 24.62 7.73 18.76
C SER A 250 23.13 7.39 18.83
N LEU A 251 22.33 7.81 17.83
CA LEU A 251 20.92 7.44 17.74
C LEU A 251 20.72 5.94 17.51
N ILE A 252 21.53 5.32 16.65
CA ILE A 252 21.52 3.86 16.46
C ILE A 252 21.83 3.17 17.78
N ASP A 253 22.85 3.62 18.51
CA ASP A 253 23.23 3.07 19.81
C ASP A 253 22.09 3.21 20.83
N THR A 254 21.43 4.37 20.88
CA THR A 254 20.24 4.60 21.74
C THR A 254 19.08 3.65 21.41
N ILE A 255 18.84 3.38 20.12
CA ILE A 255 17.77 2.45 19.70
C ILE A 255 18.13 1.00 19.99
N MET A 256 19.40 0.66 19.80
CA MET A 256 19.94 -0.68 20.06
C MET A 256 20.17 -0.98 21.54
N ASP A 257 20.14 0.03 22.41
CA ASP A 257 20.27 -0.17 23.85
C ASP A 257 19.09 -1.02 24.36
N GLN A 258 19.39 -2.28 24.71
CA GLN A 258 18.45 -3.23 25.29
C GLN A 258 17.95 -2.76 26.66
N ASN A 259 18.76 -1.96 27.36
CA ASN A 259 18.35 -1.31 28.59
C ASN A 259 17.70 0.05 28.32
N GLY A 260 17.46 0.47 27.08
CA GLY A 260 16.85 1.75 26.76
C GLY A 260 15.34 1.80 27.06
N TYR A 261 14.76 3.01 27.09
CA TYR A 261 13.32 3.18 27.27
C TYR A 261 12.49 2.58 26.13
N ILE A 262 13.03 2.56 24.91
CA ILE A 262 12.36 1.98 23.74
C ILE A 262 12.16 0.47 23.94
N HIS A 263 13.22 -0.27 24.25
CA HIS A 263 13.15 -1.70 24.51
C HIS A 263 12.27 -2.00 25.72
N PHE A 264 12.41 -1.24 26.82
CA PHE A 264 11.55 -1.40 27.99
C PHE A 264 10.06 -1.29 27.65
N ILE A 265 9.65 -0.25 26.89
CA ILE A 265 8.25 -0.10 26.45
C ILE A 265 7.87 -1.17 25.43
N TYR A 266 8.75 -1.51 24.50
CA TYR A 266 8.49 -2.54 23.50
C TYR A 266 8.19 -3.89 24.14
N GLU A 267 8.90 -4.28 25.20
CA GLU A 267 8.68 -5.56 25.87
C GLU A 267 7.50 -5.55 26.85
N ASN A 268 7.28 -4.43 27.56
CA ASN A 268 6.34 -4.39 28.69
C ASN A 268 4.98 -3.76 28.36
N SER A 269 4.80 -3.20 27.16
CA SER A 269 3.49 -2.67 26.72
C SER A 269 2.58 -3.74 26.11
N LEU A 270 1.27 -3.52 26.21
CA LEU A 270 0.25 -4.40 25.63
C LEU A 270 0.35 -4.37 24.09
N PRO A 271 0.06 -5.49 23.38
CA PRO A 271 0.17 -5.57 21.91
C PRO A 271 -0.65 -4.56 21.12
N ILE A 272 -1.72 -4.01 21.70
CA ILE A 272 -2.54 -2.96 21.09
C ILE A 272 -1.80 -1.62 20.97
N PHE A 273 -0.75 -1.41 21.78
CA PHE A 273 0.07 -0.21 21.70
C PHE A 273 1.25 -0.43 20.74
N ASP A 274 1.32 0.41 19.71
CA ASP A 274 2.47 0.47 18.81
C ASP A 274 3.20 1.79 19.02
N PHE A 275 4.03 1.83 20.07
CA PHE A 275 4.83 3.00 20.43
C PHE A 275 5.89 3.32 19.38
N ILE A 276 6.41 2.32 18.66
CA ILE A 276 7.42 2.55 17.62
C ILE A 276 6.80 3.38 16.50
N LEU A 277 5.66 2.94 15.97
CA LEU A 277 4.99 3.62 14.87
C LEU A 277 4.37 4.97 15.27
N ASN A 278 3.70 5.04 16.43
CA ASN A 278 2.87 6.20 16.78
C ASN A 278 3.56 7.22 17.69
N SER A 279 4.77 6.93 18.18
CA SER A 279 5.48 7.79 19.12
C SER A 279 6.95 7.97 18.74
N VAL A 280 7.73 6.88 18.70
CA VAL A 280 9.18 6.96 18.48
C VAL A 280 9.49 7.46 17.07
N TRP A 281 8.95 6.81 16.03
CA TRP A 281 9.26 7.14 14.64
C TRP A 281 8.92 8.58 14.26
N PRO A 282 7.70 9.10 14.49
CA PRO A 282 7.36 10.48 14.12
C PRO A 282 8.27 11.50 14.79
N SER A 283 8.56 11.31 16.08
CA SER A 283 9.30 12.28 16.88
C SER A 283 10.80 12.22 16.63
N LEU A 284 11.35 11.02 16.47
CA LEU A 284 12.74 10.84 16.11
C LEU A 284 13.00 11.40 14.71
N SER A 285 12.15 11.06 13.74
CA SER A 285 12.34 11.52 12.36
C SER A 285 12.17 13.03 12.23
N ASP A 286 11.15 13.64 12.87
CA ASP A 286 11.01 15.10 12.90
C ASP A 286 12.23 15.77 13.56
N TRP A 287 12.77 15.17 14.62
CA TRP A 287 13.99 15.68 15.25
C TRP A 287 15.21 15.59 14.32
N ILE A 288 15.43 14.46 13.64
CA ILE A 288 16.52 14.29 12.68
C ILE A 288 16.38 15.31 11.54
N ILE A 289 15.17 15.49 11.01
CA ILE A 289 14.85 16.45 9.94
C ILE A 289 15.14 17.89 10.37
N ARG A 290 14.96 18.24 11.65
CA ARG A 290 15.22 19.60 12.13
C ARG A 290 16.66 19.84 12.57
N ASN A 291 17.36 18.83 13.10
CA ASN A 291 18.61 19.04 13.85
C ASN A 291 19.86 18.45 13.20
N VAL A 292 19.73 17.46 12.31
CA VAL A 292 20.92 16.78 11.72
C VAL A 292 21.30 17.44 10.39
N GLU A 293 22.40 18.18 10.33
CA GLU A 293 22.89 18.73 9.05
C GLU A 293 23.81 17.74 8.34
N ILE A 294 23.44 17.32 7.12
CA ILE A 294 24.26 16.44 6.29
C ILE A 294 25.28 17.28 5.53
N PRO A 295 26.59 16.95 5.60
CA PRO A 295 27.64 17.73 4.95
C PRO A 295 27.66 17.47 3.43
N LEU A 296 26.89 18.27 2.69
CA LEU A 296 26.76 18.16 1.22
C LEU A 296 28.02 18.54 0.43
N SER A 297 29.13 18.87 1.09
CA SER A 297 30.41 19.20 0.45
C SER A 297 31.35 18.00 0.29
N ASP A 298 31.05 16.88 0.94
CA ASP A 298 31.92 15.70 1.00
C ASP A 298 31.10 14.46 0.64
N ALA A 299 31.38 13.85 -0.51
CA ALA A 299 30.62 12.72 -1.01
C ALA A 299 30.71 11.51 -0.07
N LYS A 300 31.88 11.24 0.52
CA LYS A 300 32.04 10.13 1.47
C LYS A 300 31.21 10.36 2.73
N ALA A 301 31.13 11.60 3.19
CA ALA A 301 30.32 11.94 4.35
C ALA A 301 28.81 11.85 4.07
N VAL A 302 28.37 12.20 2.86
CA VAL A 302 26.98 11.98 2.40
C VAL A 302 26.67 10.49 2.34
N HIS A 303 27.54 9.69 1.71
CA HIS A 303 27.40 8.23 1.63
C HIS A 303 27.30 7.59 3.01
N THR A 304 28.25 7.90 3.90
CA THR A 304 28.24 7.40 5.28
C THR A 304 26.95 7.79 6.00
N SER A 305 26.47 9.03 5.81
CA SER A 305 25.20 9.48 6.39
C SER A 305 24.00 8.69 5.84
N TYR A 306 24.00 8.36 4.54
CA TYR A 306 22.98 7.50 3.92
C TYR A 306 23.00 6.09 4.53
N ILE A 307 24.17 5.44 4.58
CA ILE A 307 24.30 4.08 5.14
C ILE A 307 23.84 4.04 6.60
N LEU A 308 24.21 5.04 7.40
CA LEU A 308 23.77 5.12 8.79
C LEU A 308 22.27 5.38 8.93
N LEU A 309 21.69 6.21 8.06
CA LEU A 309 20.24 6.43 8.07
C LEU A 309 19.47 5.15 7.71
N ILE A 310 19.90 4.42 6.68
CA ILE A 310 19.32 3.12 6.31
C ILE A 310 19.46 2.13 7.46
N LYS A 311 20.63 2.07 8.10
CA LYS A 311 20.84 1.22 9.27
C LYS A 311 19.91 1.59 10.43
N LEU A 312 19.75 2.88 10.71
CA LEU A 312 18.82 3.38 11.74
C LEU A 312 17.37 2.94 11.45
N ILE A 313 16.92 3.11 10.20
CA ILE A 313 15.58 2.70 9.77
C ILE A 313 15.41 1.18 9.95
N ASN A 314 16.39 0.38 9.52
CA ASN A 314 16.37 -1.07 9.69
C ASN A 314 16.31 -1.51 11.17
N GLU A 315 17.01 -0.82 12.08
CA GLU A 315 16.92 -1.13 13.52
C GLU A 315 15.54 -0.76 14.09
N ILE A 316 14.93 0.33 13.63
CA ILE A 316 13.55 0.70 14.01
C ILE A 316 12.54 -0.32 13.48
N GLU A 317 12.71 -0.81 12.26
CA GLU A 317 11.86 -1.84 11.67
C GLU A 317 11.87 -3.14 12.45
N LYS A 318 13.04 -3.55 12.99
CA LYS A 318 13.13 -4.74 13.86
C LYS A 318 12.30 -4.60 15.14
N LEU A 319 12.09 -3.37 15.61
CA LEU A 319 11.27 -3.06 16.79
C LEU A 319 9.79 -2.88 16.43
N CYS A 320 9.40 -2.94 15.15
CA CYS A 320 7.99 -2.94 14.78
C CYS A 320 7.32 -4.28 15.13
N ARG A 321 6.15 -4.22 15.77
CA ARG A 321 5.38 -5.44 16.13
C ARG A 321 4.68 -6.11 14.94
N SER A 322 4.56 -5.43 13.80
CA SER A 322 3.84 -5.94 12.63
C SER A 322 4.41 -5.44 11.30
N LYS A 323 4.21 -6.22 10.23
CA LYS A 323 4.53 -5.80 8.86
C LYS A 323 3.73 -4.57 8.42
N ILE A 324 2.53 -4.38 8.97
CA ILE A 324 1.70 -3.20 8.67
C ILE A 324 2.40 -1.94 9.21
N SER A 325 3.01 -2.02 10.39
CA SER A 325 3.75 -0.92 11.00
C SER A 325 4.97 -0.54 10.17
N VAL A 326 5.75 -1.54 9.73
CA VAL A 326 6.89 -1.36 8.81
C VAL A 326 6.45 -0.67 7.52
N ASN A 327 5.38 -1.16 6.88
CA ASN A 327 4.86 -0.54 5.66
C ASN A 327 4.40 0.91 5.88
N LYS A 328 3.84 1.23 7.05
CA LYS A 328 3.44 2.61 7.37
C LYS A 328 4.64 3.52 7.61
N ILE A 329 5.76 3.01 8.12
CA ILE A 329 7.01 3.76 8.26
C ILE A 329 7.54 4.16 6.88
N HIS A 330 7.69 3.22 5.95
CA HIS A 330 8.17 3.51 4.59
C HIS A 330 7.25 4.41 3.78
N ASN A 331 5.94 4.31 4.00
CA ASN A 331 4.97 5.18 3.33
C ASN A 331 4.70 6.49 4.10
N SER A 332 5.48 6.77 5.15
CA SER A 332 5.30 7.99 5.95
C SER A 332 5.92 9.20 5.25
N ILE A 333 5.34 10.37 5.51
CA ILE A 333 5.92 11.65 5.04
C ILE A 333 7.34 11.86 5.57
N TYR A 334 7.65 11.29 6.73
CA TYR A 334 8.97 11.39 7.37
C TYR A 334 10.04 10.64 6.61
N ASP A 335 9.73 9.45 6.09
CA ASP A 335 10.68 8.66 5.29
C ASP A 335 11.08 9.46 4.04
N ILE A 336 10.09 9.95 3.29
CA ILE A 336 10.29 10.82 2.12
C ILE A 336 11.16 12.03 2.47
N GLN A 337 10.84 12.74 3.56
CA GLN A 337 11.59 13.94 3.98
C GLN A 337 13.02 13.64 4.41
N LEU A 338 13.27 12.48 5.04
CA LEU A 338 14.60 12.05 5.43
C LEU A 338 15.46 11.74 4.18
N TYR A 339 14.90 11.05 3.19
CA TYR A 339 15.57 10.82 1.90
C TYR A 339 15.83 12.12 1.13
N ASP A 340 14.87 13.04 1.09
CA ASP A 340 15.04 14.36 0.46
C ASP A 340 16.17 15.16 1.12
N LYS A 341 16.37 14.99 2.43
CA LYS A 341 17.42 15.70 3.17
C LYS A 341 18.84 15.27 2.80
N LEU A 342 19.03 14.01 2.38
CA LEU A 342 20.29 13.52 1.81
C LEU A 342 20.58 14.15 0.44
N LYS A 343 19.55 14.69 -0.23
CA LYS A 343 19.62 15.24 -1.58
C LYS A 343 20.33 14.29 -2.54
N LEU A 344 19.95 13.01 -2.54
CA LEU A 344 20.63 11.97 -3.32
C LEU A 344 20.72 12.30 -4.82
N LYS A 345 19.78 13.08 -5.37
CA LYS A 345 19.84 13.60 -6.76
C LYS A 345 21.10 14.41 -7.10
N ILE A 346 21.72 15.09 -6.12
CA ILE A 346 22.98 15.82 -6.34
C ILE A 346 24.21 15.00 -5.97
N TYR A 347 24.02 13.84 -5.33
CA TYR A 347 25.11 13.03 -4.81
C TYR A 347 26.06 12.52 -5.91
N PRO A 348 25.58 11.94 -7.03
CA PRO A 348 26.44 11.56 -8.15
C PRO A 348 27.24 12.73 -8.73
N GLN A 349 26.71 13.96 -8.67
CA GLN A 349 27.42 15.16 -9.11
C GLN A 349 28.57 15.54 -8.15
N LEU A 350 28.38 15.34 -6.84
CA LEU A 350 29.44 15.50 -5.84
C LEU A 350 30.55 14.47 -6.05
N VAL A 351 30.18 13.20 -6.25
CA VAL A 351 31.14 12.13 -6.59
C VAL A 351 31.91 12.48 -7.86
N SER A 352 31.21 12.97 -8.90
CA SER A 352 31.86 13.43 -10.12
C SER A 352 32.83 14.58 -9.87
N THR A 353 32.47 15.56 -9.03
CA THR A 353 33.34 16.71 -8.73
C THR A 353 34.59 16.30 -7.96
N GLU A 354 34.51 15.27 -7.13
CA GLU A 354 35.65 14.70 -6.40
C GLU A 354 36.58 13.87 -7.32
N LEU A 355 36.00 13.10 -8.26
CA LEU A 355 36.75 12.18 -9.11
C LEU A 355 37.26 12.81 -10.42
N ASN A 356 36.56 13.79 -10.99
CA ASN A 356 36.94 14.42 -12.26
C ASN A 356 38.37 15.01 -12.24
N PRO A 357 38.85 15.68 -11.18
CA PRO A 357 40.23 16.16 -11.13
C PRO A 357 41.26 15.03 -11.25
N GLN A 358 40.95 13.85 -10.70
CA GLN A 358 41.82 12.67 -10.81
C GLN A 358 41.80 12.12 -12.25
N VAL A 359 40.64 12.07 -12.88
CA VAL A 359 40.50 11.69 -14.30
C VAL A 359 41.30 12.63 -15.20
N GLU A 360 41.17 13.95 -15.01
CA GLU A 360 41.93 14.95 -15.78
C GLU A 360 43.44 14.81 -15.58
N GLN A 361 43.89 14.58 -14.34
CA GLN A 361 45.29 14.36 -14.03
C GLN A 361 45.84 13.12 -14.74
N ILE A 362 45.08 12.02 -14.79
CA ILE A 362 45.47 10.79 -15.48
C ILE A 362 45.58 11.01 -17.00
N ILE A 363 44.68 11.80 -17.59
CA ILE A 363 44.70 12.10 -19.03
C ILE A 363 45.84 13.05 -19.41
N GLN A 364 46.18 14.01 -18.53
CA GLN A 364 47.30 14.93 -18.74
C GLN A 364 48.67 14.28 -18.44
N ALA A 365 48.70 13.20 -17.67
CA ALA A 365 49.92 12.47 -17.39
C ALA A 365 50.47 11.80 -18.66
N ASN A 366 51.80 11.69 -18.73
CA ASN A 366 52.45 10.99 -19.85
C ASN A 366 52.20 9.48 -19.73
N PRO A 367 51.54 8.85 -20.71
CA PRO A 367 51.30 7.41 -20.68
C PRO A 367 52.61 6.63 -20.80
N ASN A 368 52.73 5.56 -20.02
CA ASN A 368 53.87 4.65 -20.04
C ASN A 368 53.40 3.19 -20.08
N LEU A 369 54.28 2.33 -20.57
CA LEU A 369 54.06 0.88 -20.55
C LEU A 369 54.26 0.37 -19.12
N ILE A 370 53.35 -0.50 -18.70
CA ILE A 370 53.36 -1.13 -17.39
C ILE A 370 53.28 -2.65 -17.51
N ASP A 371 53.84 -3.33 -16.51
CA ASP A 371 53.67 -4.76 -16.33
C ASP A 371 52.36 -5.02 -15.58
N GLY A 372 51.54 -5.93 -16.10
CA GLY A 372 50.24 -6.26 -15.52
C GLY A 372 49.22 -6.70 -16.54
N GLU A 373 47.96 -6.68 -16.13
CA GLU A 373 46.81 -7.03 -16.97
C GLU A 373 46.51 -5.95 -18.01
N PHE A 374 46.63 -4.68 -17.62
CA PHE A 374 46.71 -3.55 -18.54
C PHE A 374 48.16 -3.31 -18.92
N LYS A 375 48.39 -2.83 -20.14
CA LYS A 375 49.71 -2.56 -20.69
C LYS A 375 50.04 -1.07 -20.73
N VAL A 376 49.03 -0.20 -20.67
CA VAL A 376 49.19 1.25 -20.59
C VAL A 376 48.69 1.75 -19.23
N SER A 377 49.50 2.56 -18.55
CA SER A 377 49.19 3.09 -17.21
C SER A 377 47.85 3.83 -17.14
N THR A 378 47.54 4.66 -18.14
CA THR A 378 46.27 5.38 -18.26
C THR A 378 45.06 4.43 -18.26
N SER A 379 45.13 3.31 -18.98
CA SER A 379 44.06 2.30 -19.00
C SER A 379 43.81 1.72 -17.61
N SER A 380 44.88 1.39 -16.87
CA SER A 380 44.77 0.85 -15.51
C SER A 380 44.18 1.87 -14.54
N GLN A 381 44.71 3.10 -14.54
CA GLN A 381 44.31 4.14 -13.60
C GLN A 381 42.85 4.58 -13.81
N LEU A 382 42.39 4.69 -15.06
CA LEU A 382 40.98 5.00 -15.34
C LEU A 382 40.06 3.85 -14.94
N PHE A 383 40.51 2.60 -15.11
CA PHE A 383 39.75 1.44 -14.64
C PHE A 383 39.61 1.43 -13.12
N ASP A 384 40.67 1.79 -12.39
CA ASP A 384 40.64 1.88 -10.93
C ASP A 384 39.66 2.96 -10.43
N ILE A 385 39.51 4.08 -11.14
CA ILE A 385 38.47 5.07 -10.84
C ILE A 385 37.06 4.48 -11.03
N ILE A 386 36.82 3.74 -12.13
CA ILE A 386 35.51 3.10 -12.33
C ILE A 386 35.23 2.08 -11.22
N LYS A 387 36.24 1.30 -10.83
CA LYS A 387 36.13 0.35 -9.70
C LYS A 387 35.78 1.08 -8.40
N LEU A 388 36.34 2.27 -8.17
CA LEU A 388 36.06 3.09 -6.99
C LEU A 388 34.60 3.60 -6.99
N ILE A 389 34.07 4.00 -8.14
CA ILE A 389 32.68 4.48 -8.30
C ILE A 389 31.65 3.43 -7.84
N PHE A 390 31.91 2.15 -8.13
CA PHE A 390 31.03 1.04 -7.74
C PHE A 390 31.47 0.34 -6.44
N SER A 391 32.40 0.93 -5.69
CA SER A 391 32.80 0.39 -4.39
C SER A 391 31.79 0.73 -3.29
N GLU A 392 31.87 0.02 -2.17
CA GLU A 392 31.08 0.33 -0.96
C GLU A 392 31.33 1.74 -0.40
N GLU A 393 32.37 2.45 -0.86
CA GLU A 393 32.69 3.81 -0.39
C GLU A 393 31.84 4.90 -1.06
N TYR A 394 31.34 4.65 -2.28
CA TYR A 394 30.60 5.64 -3.06
C TYR A 394 29.26 5.12 -3.59
N PHE A 395 29.13 3.82 -3.85
CA PHE A 395 27.97 3.32 -4.57
C PHE A 395 26.70 3.37 -3.71
N ILE A 396 25.63 3.93 -4.29
CA ILE A 396 24.28 3.90 -3.75
C ILE A 396 23.37 3.30 -4.82
N LEU A 397 22.78 2.14 -4.52
CA LEU A 397 21.96 1.37 -5.45
C LEU A 397 20.76 2.19 -5.99
N ASN A 398 20.15 3.00 -5.13
CA ASN A 398 18.99 3.83 -5.51
C ASN A 398 19.33 4.88 -6.59
N GLU A 399 20.61 5.25 -6.74
CA GLU A 399 21.09 6.23 -7.72
C GLU A 399 21.88 5.58 -8.86
N ILE A 400 21.67 4.28 -9.09
CA ILE A 400 22.43 3.50 -10.09
C ILE A 400 22.45 4.14 -11.48
N GLY A 401 21.34 4.77 -11.90
CA GLY A 401 21.24 5.43 -13.20
C GLY A 401 22.26 6.55 -13.39
N ASP A 402 22.48 7.38 -12.37
CA ASP A 402 23.43 8.49 -12.43
C ASP A 402 24.89 8.03 -12.24
N PHE A 403 25.12 7.00 -11.43
CA PHE A 403 26.43 6.32 -11.33
C PHE A 403 26.84 5.68 -12.65
N LEU A 404 25.88 5.11 -13.38
CA LEU A 404 26.09 4.59 -14.73
C LEU A 404 26.50 5.71 -15.70
N ILE A 405 25.83 6.87 -15.65
CA ILE A 405 26.19 8.03 -16.48
C ILE A 405 27.63 8.48 -16.17
N LEU A 406 28.04 8.49 -14.90
CA LEU A 406 29.40 8.83 -14.51
C LEU A 406 30.43 7.85 -15.10
N MET A 407 30.17 6.55 -14.99
CA MET A 407 31.01 5.51 -15.60
C MET A 407 31.09 5.65 -17.12
N MET A 408 29.96 5.92 -17.79
CA MET A 408 29.91 6.12 -19.24
C MET A 408 30.73 7.33 -19.68
N LYS A 409 30.71 8.43 -18.91
CA LYS A 409 31.56 9.60 -19.17
C LYS A 409 33.04 9.26 -19.09
N ILE A 410 33.46 8.49 -18.08
CA ILE A 410 34.86 8.06 -17.96
C ILE A 410 35.25 7.14 -19.12
N CYS A 411 34.37 6.21 -19.51
CA CYS A 411 34.59 5.37 -20.68
C CYS A 411 34.70 6.17 -21.98
N LEU A 412 33.92 7.25 -22.12
CA LEU A 412 34.02 8.17 -23.26
C LEU A 412 35.36 8.92 -23.27
N VAL A 413 35.80 9.42 -22.13
CA VAL A 413 37.12 10.05 -21.97
C VAL A 413 38.23 9.06 -22.33
N TYR A 414 38.13 7.80 -21.87
CA TYR A 414 39.07 6.75 -22.22
C TYR A 414 39.06 6.44 -23.73
N LYS A 415 37.87 6.39 -24.35
CA LYS A 415 37.71 6.22 -25.80
C LYS A 415 38.42 7.34 -26.57
N GLU A 416 38.17 8.60 -26.20
CA GLU A 416 38.78 9.77 -26.85
C GLU A 416 40.31 9.76 -26.70
N PHE A 417 40.81 9.44 -25.50
CA PHE A 417 42.24 9.25 -25.26
C PHE A 417 42.85 8.19 -26.19
N CYS A 418 42.19 7.04 -26.30
CA CYS A 418 42.65 5.96 -27.17
C CYS A 418 42.67 6.37 -28.65
N GLN A 419 41.63 7.08 -29.12
CA GLN A 419 41.52 7.53 -30.51
C GLN A 419 42.57 8.59 -30.87
N ASN A 420 42.89 9.48 -29.94
CA ASN A 420 43.83 10.57 -30.16
C ASN A 420 45.30 10.16 -29.91
N SER A 421 45.53 8.97 -29.32
CA SER A 421 46.89 8.51 -29.03
C SER A 421 47.65 8.14 -30.30
N VAL A 422 48.79 8.79 -30.50
CA VAL A 422 49.76 8.44 -31.55
C VAL A 422 50.67 7.28 -31.11
N LYS A 423 50.83 7.08 -29.80
CA LYS A 423 51.71 6.06 -29.21
C LYS A 423 50.90 4.86 -28.72
N PHE A 424 51.56 3.70 -28.64
CA PHE A 424 51.00 2.50 -28.00
C PHE A 424 49.69 1.96 -28.58
N LYS A 425 49.36 2.25 -29.86
CA LYS A 425 48.09 1.84 -30.50
C LYS A 425 47.79 0.34 -30.33
N SER A 426 48.80 -0.50 -30.49
CA SER A 426 48.67 -1.96 -30.30
C SER A 426 48.34 -2.34 -28.84
N HIS A 427 48.95 -1.66 -27.89
CA HIS A 427 48.74 -1.90 -26.46
C HIS A 427 47.38 -1.37 -26.01
N LEU A 428 46.94 -0.22 -26.53
CA LEU A 428 45.62 0.35 -26.27
C LEU A 428 44.49 -0.52 -26.85
N ALA A 429 44.65 -1.07 -28.06
CA ALA A 429 43.68 -2.01 -28.61
C ALA A 429 43.50 -3.25 -27.71
N PHE A 430 44.61 -3.81 -27.22
CA PHE A 430 44.57 -4.90 -26.26
C PHE A 430 43.90 -4.48 -24.93
N ASP A 431 44.31 -3.33 -24.38
CA ASP A 431 43.79 -2.82 -23.12
C ASP A 431 42.30 -2.58 -23.17
N ILE A 432 41.76 -2.06 -24.27
CA ILE A 432 40.31 -1.84 -24.43
C ILE A 432 39.54 -3.16 -24.26
N ARG A 433 39.99 -4.25 -24.89
CA ARG A 433 39.34 -5.56 -24.73
C ARG A 433 39.39 -6.06 -23.29
N THR A 434 40.51 -5.83 -22.61
CA THR A 434 40.67 -6.17 -21.19
C THR A 434 39.79 -5.28 -20.31
N PHE A 435 39.70 -3.99 -20.61
CA PHE A 435 38.86 -3.00 -19.93
C PHE A 435 37.39 -3.44 -19.96
N ILE A 436 36.88 -3.78 -21.15
CA ILE A 436 35.50 -4.26 -21.35
C ILE A 436 35.22 -5.53 -20.55
N ARG A 437 36.14 -6.51 -20.62
CA ARG A 437 35.99 -7.77 -19.89
C ARG A 437 35.88 -7.51 -18.39
N LYS A 438 36.71 -6.60 -17.87
CA LYS A 438 36.73 -6.27 -16.45
C LYS A 438 35.58 -5.39 -16.00
N LEU A 439 35.05 -4.50 -16.84
CA LEU A 439 33.89 -3.67 -16.50
C LEU A 439 32.73 -4.52 -15.97
N LYS A 440 32.45 -5.66 -16.62
CA LYS A 440 31.42 -6.61 -16.18
C LYS A 440 31.66 -7.20 -14.79
N SER A 441 32.91 -7.26 -14.32
CA SER A 441 33.25 -7.83 -13.02
C SER A 441 33.16 -6.84 -11.86
N VAL A 442 33.14 -5.54 -12.15
CA VAL A 442 33.14 -4.47 -11.13
C VAL A 442 31.83 -3.69 -11.07
N THR A 443 30.90 -3.98 -11.98
CA THR A 443 29.60 -3.30 -12.07
C THR A 443 28.48 -4.22 -11.60
N PRO A 444 27.40 -3.67 -11.00
CA PRO A 444 26.21 -4.44 -10.65
C PRO A 444 25.54 -5.08 -11.87
N ILE A 445 24.79 -6.17 -11.65
CA ILE A 445 24.09 -6.92 -12.71
C ILE A 445 23.07 -6.04 -13.43
N GLU A 446 22.49 -5.08 -12.71
CA GLU A 446 21.54 -4.10 -13.23
C GLU A 446 22.16 -3.19 -14.32
N CYS A 447 23.48 -3.15 -14.45
CA CYS A 447 24.19 -2.37 -15.47
C CYS A 447 24.43 -3.13 -16.79
N ASP A 448 24.06 -4.42 -16.90
CA ASP A 448 24.43 -5.28 -18.04
C ASP A 448 24.00 -4.73 -19.42
N GLU A 449 22.77 -4.21 -19.54
CA GLU A 449 22.27 -3.67 -20.81
C GLU A 449 23.03 -2.40 -21.25
N PRO A 450 23.15 -1.35 -20.44
CA PRO A 450 23.97 -0.19 -20.81
C PRO A 450 25.46 -0.54 -21.02
N LEU A 451 25.99 -1.52 -20.30
CA LEU A 451 27.36 -1.99 -20.51
C LEU A 451 27.57 -2.56 -21.92
N LYS A 452 26.56 -3.17 -22.55
CA LYS A 452 26.67 -3.61 -23.95
C LYS A 452 26.90 -2.43 -24.88
N LEU A 453 26.21 -1.30 -24.67
CA LEU A 453 26.39 -0.09 -25.48
C LEU A 453 27.82 0.46 -25.36
N VAL A 454 28.32 0.59 -24.13
CA VAL A 454 29.69 1.05 -23.86
C VAL A 454 30.71 0.08 -24.44
N SER A 455 30.48 -1.22 -24.26
CA SER A 455 31.36 -2.28 -24.77
C SER A 455 31.47 -2.22 -26.28
N ASN A 456 30.35 -2.10 -27.01
CA ASN A 456 30.35 -2.03 -28.47
C ASN A 456 31.12 -0.80 -28.96
N SER A 457 30.86 0.38 -28.37
CA SER A 457 31.54 1.64 -28.70
C SER A 457 33.05 1.61 -28.46
N LEU A 458 33.49 0.93 -27.40
CA LEU A 458 34.90 0.70 -27.12
C LEU A 458 35.51 -0.35 -28.06
N LEU A 459 34.81 -1.45 -28.36
CA LEU A 459 35.26 -2.47 -29.32
C LEU A 459 35.49 -1.87 -30.71
N GLU A 460 34.58 -1.03 -31.21
CA GLU A 460 34.78 -0.30 -32.47
C GLU A 460 36.08 0.50 -32.47
N THR A 461 36.42 1.10 -31.34
CA THR A 461 37.67 1.87 -31.17
C THR A 461 38.88 0.95 -31.14
N SER A 462 38.79 -0.19 -30.46
CA SER A 462 39.82 -1.24 -30.48
C SER A 462 40.08 -1.71 -31.91
N GLU A 463 39.03 -2.01 -32.68
CA GLU A 463 39.14 -2.47 -34.07
C GLU A 463 39.76 -1.41 -34.98
N LYS A 464 39.38 -0.14 -34.80
CA LYS A 464 40.00 0.97 -35.53
C LYS A 464 41.50 1.08 -35.24
N LEU A 465 41.90 0.98 -33.97
CA LEU A 465 43.32 1.00 -33.60
C LEU A 465 44.09 -0.21 -34.15
N GLU A 466 43.48 -1.40 -34.15
CA GLU A 466 44.06 -2.58 -34.80
C GLU A 466 44.25 -2.37 -36.30
N ASN A 467 43.25 -1.79 -36.98
CA ASN A 467 43.33 -1.52 -38.42
C ASN A 467 44.39 -0.45 -38.75
N ASP A 468 44.55 0.56 -37.90
CA ASP A 468 45.64 1.55 -38.03
C ASP A 468 47.01 0.88 -37.92
N VAL A 469 47.20 -0.01 -36.94
CA VAL A 469 48.45 -0.77 -36.75
C VAL A 469 48.68 -1.70 -37.94
N LEU A 470 47.64 -2.40 -38.38
CA LEU A 470 47.68 -3.25 -39.58
C LEU A 470 48.11 -2.45 -40.81
N ALA A 471 47.55 -1.27 -41.03
CA ALA A 471 47.89 -0.42 -42.17
C ALA A 471 49.36 0.01 -42.14
N VAL A 472 49.91 0.36 -40.97
CA VAL A 472 51.34 0.70 -40.82
C VAL A 472 52.22 -0.51 -41.17
N ILE A 473 51.95 -1.67 -40.56
CA ILE A 473 52.72 -2.91 -40.80
C ILE A 473 52.66 -3.31 -42.28
N VAL A 474 51.46 -3.26 -42.88
CA VAL A 474 51.24 -3.61 -44.28
C VAL A 474 51.99 -2.61 -45.16
N ASN A 475 51.85 -1.30 -44.96
CA ASN A 475 52.56 -0.29 -45.76
C ASN A 475 54.09 -0.43 -45.70
N GLU A 476 54.65 -0.85 -44.56
CA GLU A 476 56.09 -1.16 -44.46
C GLU A 476 56.48 -2.49 -45.13
N THR A 477 55.52 -3.39 -45.33
CA THR A 477 55.72 -4.73 -45.89
C THR A 477 55.50 -4.78 -47.40
N LEU A 478 54.54 -4.02 -47.93
CA LEU A 478 54.15 -4.03 -49.36
C LEU A 478 55.29 -3.68 -50.34
N PRO A 479 56.19 -2.71 -50.08
CA PRO A 479 57.31 -2.40 -50.97
C PRO A 479 58.24 -3.60 -51.16
N LYS A 480 58.33 -4.49 -50.16
CA LYS A 480 59.12 -5.71 -50.27
C LYS A 480 58.53 -6.74 -51.23
N LEU A 481 57.32 -6.53 -51.76
CA LEU A 481 56.74 -7.34 -52.83
C LEU A 481 57.04 -6.77 -54.23
N ASP A 482 57.74 -5.65 -54.37
CA ASP A 482 58.06 -5.06 -55.69
C ASP A 482 58.99 -5.95 -56.52
N PHE A 483 59.73 -6.88 -55.90
CA PHE A 483 60.57 -7.84 -56.65
C PHE A 483 59.75 -8.71 -57.60
N ILE A 484 58.46 -8.93 -57.35
CA ILE A 484 57.58 -9.73 -58.22
C ILE A 484 57.51 -9.11 -59.61
N SER A 485 57.43 -7.77 -59.68
CA SER A 485 57.37 -7.03 -60.94
C SER A 485 58.70 -7.07 -61.70
N THR A 486 59.82 -7.35 -61.02
CA THR A 486 61.17 -7.39 -61.63
C THR A 486 61.64 -8.79 -61.99
N ILE A 487 60.84 -9.84 -61.72
CA ILE A 487 61.18 -11.22 -62.10
C ILE A 487 61.34 -11.28 -63.63
N THR A 488 62.57 -11.48 -64.10
CA THR A 488 62.90 -11.65 -65.52
C THR A 488 63.16 -13.11 -65.81
N ILE A 489 62.46 -13.67 -66.80
CA ILE A 489 62.63 -15.05 -67.21
C ILE A 489 63.43 -15.07 -68.48
N LYS A 490 64.68 -15.53 -68.39
CA LYS A 490 65.50 -15.83 -69.56
C LYS A 490 65.24 -17.27 -70.02
N PRO A 491 65.16 -17.55 -71.34
CA PRO A 491 64.87 -18.89 -71.85
C PRO A 491 65.89 -19.95 -71.42
N GLU A 492 67.17 -19.55 -71.30
CA GLU A 492 68.34 -20.46 -71.21
C GLU A 492 69.09 -20.44 -69.86
N SER A 493 68.74 -19.60 -68.89
CA SER A 493 69.47 -19.56 -67.60
C SER A 493 68.72 -20.30 -66.49
N GLU A 494 69.46 -21.00 -65.63
CA GLU A 494 68.96 -21.43 -64.33
C GLU A 494 68.41 -20.24 -63.55
N MET A 495 67.32 -20.47 -62.82
CA MET A 495 66.60 -19.41 -62.12
C MET A 495 67.47 -18.76 -61.03
N PRO A 496 67.35 -17.43 -60.79
CA PRO A 496 68.18 -16.76 -59.82
C PRO A 496 67.82 -17.16 -58.38
N LYS A 497 68.79 -17.68 -57.61
CA LYS A 497 68.67 -17.95 -56.16
C LYS A 497 68.34 -16.71 -55.31
N THR A 498 68.46 -15.51 -55.87
CA THR A 498 68.31 -14.21 -55.19
C THR A 498 66.87 -13.82 -54.87
N HIS A 499 65.86 -14.42 -55.52
CA HIS A 499 64.45 -14.08 -55.25
C HIS A 499 63.91 -14.72 -53.97
N SER A 500 64.36 -15.93 -53.63
CA SER A 500 63.97 -16.62 -52.38
C SER A 500 64.36 -15.84 -51.11
N SER A 501 65.51 -15.16 -51.12
CA SER A 501 65.91 -14.29 -50.00
C SER A 501 65.07 -13.02 -49.88
N LEU A 502 64.58 -12.48 -51.00
CA LEU A 502 63.69 -11.31 -51.01
C LEU A 502 62.29 -11.69 -50.53
N ALA A 503 61.77 -12.84 -50.95
CA ALA A 503 60.52 -13.43 -50.45
C ALA A 503 60.58 -13.69 -48.93
N ALA A 504 61.70 -14.23 -48.43
CA ALA A 504 61.92 -14.42 -46.99
C ALA A 504 61.91 -13.10 -46.19
N SER A 505 62.23 -11.97 -46.84
CA SER A 505 62.33 -10.66 -46.20
C SER A 505 61.00 -9.94 -46.00
N VAL A 506 59.93 -10.38 -46.68
CA VAL A 506 58.59 -9.77 -46.68
C VAL A 506 58.07 -9.65 -45.25
N PHE A 507 58.04 -10.75 -44.50
CA PHE A 507 57.57 -10.75 -43.10
C PHE A 507 58.61 -10.29 -42.07
N THR A 508 59.84 -9.94 -42.47
CA THR A 508 60.87 -9.53 -41.49
C THR A 508 60.48 -8.26 -40.72
N ASN A 509 59.73 -7.34 -41.32
CA ASN A 509 59.28 -6.12 -40.63
C ASN A 509 58.20 -6.43 -39.60
N TYR A 510 57.22 -7.26 -39.96
CA TYR A 510 56.22 -7.78 -39.01
C TYR A 510 56.87 -8.56 -37.86
N ASN A 511 57.79 -9.46 -38.16
CA ASN A 511 58.51 -10.24 -37.16
C ASN A 511 59.33 -9.34 -36.23
N LYS A 512 60.02 -8.34 -36.81
CA LYS A 512 60.74 -7.34 -36.03
C LYS A 512 59.78 -6.56 -35.14
N TRP A 513 58.63 -6.12 -35.65
CA TRP A 513 57.62 -5.39 -34.89
C TRP A 513 57.11 -6.19 -33.69
N ILE A 514 56.78 -7.49 -33.87
CA ILE A 514 56.43 -8.38 -32.76
C ILE A 514 57.58 -8.47 -31.75
N ASP A 515 58.80 -8.74 -32.24
CA ASP A 515 59.96 -9.03 -31.41
C ASP A 515 60.47 -7.77 -30.65
N THR A 516 60.33 -6.57 -31.22
CA THR A 516 60.79 -5.30 -30.60
C THR A 516 59.72 -4.58 -29.78
N GLU A 517 58.46 -4.59 -30.19
CA GLU A 517 57.40 -3.90 -29.44
C GLU A 517 56.78 -4.76 -28.33
N LYS A 518 57.13 -6.06 -28.24
CA LYS A 518 56.44 -7.04 -27.37
C LYS A 518 54.92 -6.90 -27.47
N SER A 519 54.44 -6.71 -28.71
CA SER A 519 53.08 -6.25 -28.95
C SER A 519 52.07 -7.24 -28.38
N PRO A 520 51.12 -6.78 -27.55
CA PRO A 520 50.08 -7.65 -26.99
C PRO A 520 49.03 -8.08 -28.01
N LEU A 521 49.10 -7.58 -29.26
CA LEU A 521 48.32 -8.05 -30.41
C LEU A 521 48.94 -9.28 -31.10
N ASN A 522 49.91 -9.95 -30.50
CA ASN A 522 50.46 -11.21 -31.00
C ASN A 522 49.45 -12.37 -30.83
N SER A 523 48.32 -12.30 -31.53
CA SER A 523 47.31 -13.34 -31.61
C SER A 523 47.29 -13.97 -33.01
N PRO A 524 46.93 -15.26 -33.14
CA PRO A 524 46.76 -15.90 -34.44
C PRO A 524 45.78 -15.17 -35.36
N GLU A 525 44.75 -14.53 -34.78
CA GLU A 525 43.77 -13.73 -35.51
C GLU A 525 44.39 -12.48 -36.14
N PHE A 526 45.20 -11.73 -35.40
CA PHE A 526 45.86 -10.53 -35.94
C PHE A 526 46.94 -10.91 -36.95
N ALA A 527 47.70 -11.99 -36.69
CA ALA A 527 48.64 -12.56 -37.65
C ALA A 527 47.94 -12.95 -38.97
N SER A 528 46.75 -13.55 -38.89
CA SER A 528 45.93 -13.85 -40.07
C SER A 528 45.53 -12.59 -40.84
N LYS A 529 45.15 -11.51 -40.16
CA LYS A 529 44.79 -10.24 -40.83
C LYS A 529 45.99 -9.65 -41.59
N VAL A 530 47.17 -9.63 -40.97
CA VAL A 530 48.41 -9.18 -41.61
C VAL A 530 48.74 -10.08 -42.81
N PHE A 531 48.65 -11.40 -42.63
CA PHE A 531 48.92 -12.35 -43.70
C PHE A 531 48.00 -12.16 -44.89
N ASN A 532 46.69 -12.07 -44.65
CA ASN A 532 45.70 -11.88 -45.71
C ASN A 532 45.98 -10.62 -46.52
N ALA A 533 46.22 -9.48 -45.86
CA ALA A 533 46.50 -8.21 -46.54
C ALA A 533 47.77 -8.27 -47.41
N VAL A 534 48.82 -8.95 -46.94
CA VAL A 534 50.06 -9.16 -47.71
C VAL A 534 49.81 -10.11 -48.88
N MET A 535 49.04 -11.18 -48.68
CA MET A 535 48.71 -12.17 -49.70
C MET A 535 47.81 -11.61 -50.80
N ASP A 536 46.85 -10.75 -50.48
CA ASP A 536 46.02 -10.08 -51.49
C ASP A 536 46.88 -9.23 -52.43
N ARG A 537 47.88 -8.52 -51.90
CA ARG A 537 48.83 -7.78 -52.74
C ARG A 537 49.72 -8.71 -53.55
N PHE A 538 50.20 -9.80 -52.94
CA PHE A 538 51.00 -10.81 -53.64
C PHE A 538 50.20 -11.36 -54.83
N LYS A 539 48.96 -11.78 -54.61
CA LYS A 539 48.03 -12.28 -55.63
C LYS A 539 47.85 -11.28 -56.77
N SER A 540 47.56 -10.02 -56.45
CA SER A 540 47.39 -8.96 -57.45
C SER A 540 48.66 -8.78 -58.30
N LYS A 541 49.83 -8.65 -57.67
CA LYS A 541 51.10 -8.47 -58.38
C LYS A 541 51.50 -9.70 -59.20
N ALA A 542 51.31 -10.90 -58.66
CA ALA A 542 51.58 -12.15 -59.34
C ALA A 542 50.73 -12.28 -60.61
N THR A 543 49.42 -12.04 -60.51
CA THR A 543 48.49 -12.10 -61.65
C THR A 543 48.85 -11.07 -62.72
N THR A 544 49.12 -9.80 -62.34
CA THR A 544 49.56 -8.78 -63.29
C THR A 544 50.87 -9.19 -63.98
N ARG A 545 51.85 -9.69 -63.22
CA ARG A 545 53.14 -10.10 -63.80
C ARG A 545 53.00 -11.27 -64.76
N ILE A 546 52.16 -12.25 -64.43
CA ILE A 546 51.85 -13.40 -65.31
C ILE A 546 51.23 -12.89 -66.62
N GLN A 547 50.27 -11.97 -66.55
CA GLN A 547 49.64 -11.37 -67.73
C GLN A 547 50.66 -10.58 -68.58
N ASP A 548 51.50 -9.76 -67.93
CA ASP A 548 52.53 -8.97 -68.60
C ASP A 548 53.55 -9.86 -69.33
N VAL A 549 54.05 -10.90 -68.67
CA VAL A 549 55.03 -11.83 -69.26
C VAL A 549 54.38 -12.61 -70.40
N ARG A 550 53.12 -13.03 -70.26
CA ARG A 550 52.37 -13.67 -71.34
C ARG A 550 52.23 -12.75 -72.56
N ALA A 551 51.83 -11.49 -72.34
CA ALA A 551 51.71 -10.49 -73.41
C ALA A 551 53.06 -10.19 -74.08
N GLN A 552 54.13 -10.02 -73.30
CA GLN A 552 55.49 -9.83 -73.80
C GLN A 552 55.96 -11.02 -74.64
N THR A 553 55.71 -12.24 -74.17
CA THR A 553 56.17 -13.45 -74.87
C THR A 553 55.40 -13.68 -76.17
N ILE A 554 54.08 -13.41 -76.19
CA ILE A 554 53.27 -13.43 -77.42
C ILE A 554 53.77 -12.37 -78.43
N ALA A 555 54.10 -11.16 -77.96
CA ALA A 555 54.63 -10.10 -78.82
C ALA A 555 55.99 -10.49 -79.44
N ILE A 556 56.88 -11.09 -78.63
CA ILE A 556 58.19 -11.58 -79.10
C ILE A 556 58.02 -12.73 -80.11
N ALA A 557 57.14 -13.69 -79.84
CA ALA A 557 56.86 -14.81 -80.74
C ALA A 557 56.29 -14.37 -82.10
N LYS A 558 55.49 -13.29 -82.12
CA LYS A 558 54.98 -12.68 -83.37
C LYS A 558 56.08 -12.00 -84.20
N PHE A 559 57.12 -11.44 -83.55
CA PHE A 559 58.18 -10.69 -84.23
C PHE A 559 59.31 -11.58 -84.76
N ASN A 560 59.62 -12.69 -84.07
CA ASN A 560 60.67 -13.63 -84.45
C ASN A 560 60.08 -14.92 -85.06
N ARG A 561 59.99 -15.00 -86.40
CA ARG A 561 59.54 -16.21 -87.12
C ARG A 561 60.46 -17.44 -86.96
N SER A 562 61.60 -17.31 -86.28
CA SER A 562 62.58 -18.38 -86.04
C SER A 562 62.77 -18.76 -84.56
N SER A 563 62.08 -18.13 -83.61
CA SER A 563 62.28 -18.45 -82.19
C SER A 563 61.37 -19.60 -81.72
N THR A 564 61.98 -20.68 -81.22
CA THR A 564 61.37 -21.83 -80.51
C THR A 564 60.86 -21.49 -79.10
N ILE A 565 60.55 -20.22 -78.81
CA ILE A 565 60.14 -19.79 -77.48
C ILE A 565 58.64 -20.01 -77.32
N ASP A 566 58.28 -21.08 -76.63
CA ASP A 566 56.91 -21.38 -76.22
C ASP A 566 56.50 -20.47 -75.03
N PRO A 567 55.48 -19.59 -75.19
CA PRO A 567 54.95 -18.76 -74.12
C PRO A 567 54.49 -19.56 -72.90
N GLU A 568 54.01 -20.79 -73.08
CA GLU A 568 53.54 -21.63 -71.97
C GLU A 568 54.70 -22.11 -71.09
N ILE A 569 55.86 -22.37 -71.69
CA ILE A 569 57.08 -22.75 -70.94
C ILE A 569 57.58 -21.59 -70.08
N ILE A 570 57.54 -20.35 -70.61
CA ILE A 570 57.95 -19.15 -69.86
C ILE A 570 56.94 -18.83 -68.74
N GLU A 571 55.64 -18.92 -69.02
CA GLU A 571 54.60 -18.76 -68.00
C GLU A 571 54.71 -19.83 -66.89
N GLY A 572 54.92 -21.09 -67.25
CA GLY A 572 55.09 -22.20 -66.31
C GLY A 572 56.33 -22.02 -65.42
N LYS A 573 57.44 -21.53 -65.99
CA LYS A 573 58.63 -21.12 -65.23
C LYS A 573 58.29 -20.00 -64.23
N LEU A 574 57.55 -18.96 -64.64
CA LEU A 574 57.14 -17.87 -63.75
C LEU A 574 56.29 -18.37 -62.58
N LYS A 575 55.26 -19.16 -62.90
CA LYS A 575 54.33 -19.73 -61.92
C LYS A 575 55.06 -20.59 -60.88
N LYS A 576 56.02 -21.41 -61.32
CA LYS A 576 56.86 -22.22 -60.42
C LYS A 576 57.71 -21.36 -59.48
N GLN A 577 58.30 -20.27 -59.97
CA GLN A 577 59.08 -19.36 -59.12
C GLN A 577 58.19 -18.62 -58.11
N LEU A 578 57.03 -18.13 -58.54
CA LEU A 578 56.06 -17.48 -57.65
C LEU A 578 55.53 -18.44 -56.58
N LEU A 579 55.38 -19.73 -56.91
CA LEU A 579 54.97 -20.75 -55.93
C LEU A 579 56.05 -20.96 -54.86
N LEU A 580 57.34 -21.01 -55.24
CA LEU A 580 58.45 -21.08 -54.29
C LEU A 580 58.55 -19.83 -53.40
N ASP A 581 58.32 -18.65 -53.98
CA ASP A 581 58.32 -17.39 -53.22
C ASP A 581 57.12 -17.34 -52.24
N LEU A 582 55.95 -17.83 -52.66
CA LEU A 582 54.75 -17.97 -51.81
C LEU A 582 55.00 -18.94 -50.63
N GLU A 583 55.61 -20.10 -50.89
CA GLU A 583 55.98 -21.07 -49.85
C GLU A 583 56.97 -20.47 -48.83
N CYS A 584 57.94 -19.70 -49.32
CA CYS A 584 58.93 -19.01 -48.47
C CYS A 584 58.24 -17.99 -47.55
N ILE A 585 57.32 -17.19 -48.11
CA ILE A 585 56.53 -16.21 -47.36
C ILE A 585 55.65 -16.89 -46.31
N ALA A 586 54.90 -17.94 -46.68
CA ALA A 586 54.03 -18.67 -45.76
C ALA A 586 54.80 -19.35 -44.63
N THR A 587 55.95 -19.95 -44.93
CA THR A 587 56.83 -20.57 -43.91
C THR A 587 57.33 -19.52 -42.91
N ARG A 588 57.61 -18.29 -43.39
CA ARG A 588 58.06 -17.21 -42.51
C ARG A 588 56.94 -16.63 -41.64
N ALA A 589 55.72 -16.58 -42.16
CA ALA A 589 54.53 -16.17 -41.42
C ALA A 589 54.13 -17.20 -40.34
N ALA A 590 54.39 -18.49 -40.57
CA ALA A 590 54.09 -19.57 -39.63
C ALA A 590 54.93 -19.56 -38.33
N LYS A 591 55.90 -18.64 -38.20
CA LYS A 591 56.74 -18.49 -37.00
C LYS A 591 55.93 -18.12 -35.73
N TYR A 592 54.70 -17.64 -35.87
CA TYR A 592 53.88 -17.11 -34.76
C TYR A 592 52.54 -17.85 -34.59
N ASP A 593 52.57 -19.19 -34.60
CA ASP A 593 51.40 -20.07 -34.37
C ASP A 593 50.20 -19.83 -35.29
N PHE A 594 50.45 -19.25 -36.48
CA PHE A 594 49.44 -19.04 -37.51
C PHE A 594 49.63 -20.06 -38.65
N PRO A 595 48.64 -20.91 -38.95
CA PRO A 595 48.73 -21.94 -39.99
C PRO A 595 48.60 -21.32 -41.40
N ALA A 596 49.64 -20.60 -41.84
CA ALA A 596 49.62 -19.82 -43.08
C ALA A 596 49.29 -20.64 -44.34
N LYS A 597 49.64 -21.93 -44.38
CA LYS A 597 49.35 -22.84 -45.50
C LYS A 597 47.90 -23.32 -45.54
N GLU A 598 47.19 -23.24 -44.42
CA GLU A 598 45.78 -23.64 -44.32
C GLU A 598 44.83 -22.47 -44.65
N ASN A 599 45.36 -21.24 -44.70
CA ASN A 599 44.63 -20.04 -45.03
C ASN A 599 44.02 -20.09 -46.45
N ASP A 600 42.79 -19.60 -46.59
CA ASP A 600 42.03 -19.70 -47.84
C ASP A 600 42.67 -18.89 -48.98
N ILE A 601 43.24 -17.72 -48.70
CA ILE A 601 43.91 -16.88 -49.70
C ILE A 601 45.18 -17.58 -50.20
N TYR A 602 45.93 -18.24 -49.32
CA TYR A 602 47.08 -19.04 -49.72
C TYR A 602 46.68 -20.18 -50.66
N LYS A 603 45.61 -20.92 -50.34
CA LYS A 603 45.08 -22.00 -51.19
C LYS A 603 44.61 -21.47 -52.53
N GLU A 604 43.95 -20.32 -52.54
CA GLU A 604 43.48 -19.66 -53.76
C GLU A 604 44.66 -19.25 -54.68
N ILE A 605 45.68 -18.59 -54.13
CA ILE A 605 46.88 -18.23 -54.90
C ILE A 605 47.56 -19.49 -55.42
N THR A 606 47.67 -20.54 -54.59
CA THR A 606 48.24 -21.83 -55.01
C THR A 606 47.47 -22.43 -56.17
N SER A 607 46.13 -22.39 -56.15
CA SER A 607 45.30 -22.82 -57.28
C SER A 607 45.59 -22.01 -58.55
N ILE A 608 45.68 -20.68 -58.47
CA ILE A 608 45.99 -19.82 -59.61
C ILE A 608 47.37 -20.16 -60.21
N LEU A 609 48.36 -20.42 -59.36
CA LEU A 609 49.72 -20.74 -59.79
C LEU A 609 49.89 -22.18 -60.29
N THR A 610 49.00 -23.10 -59.92
CA THR A 610 49.06 -24.51 -60.33
C THR A 610 48.13 -24.86 -61.49
N GLN A 611 47.17 -24.00 -61.84
CA GLN A 611 46.35 -24.15 -63.04
C GLN A 611 47.22 -24.16 -64.30
N VAL A 612 47.25 -25.32 -64.96
CA VAL A 612 47.79 -25.52 -66.29
C VAL A 612 46.77 -24.95 -67.28
N ASN A 613 47.15 -23.98 -68.10
CA ASN A 613 46.30 -23.51 -69.19
C ASN A 613 46.25 -24.61 -70.25
N THR A 614 45.36 -25.59 -70.12
CA THR A 614 44.98 -26.43 -71.24
C THR A 614 44.00 -25.64 -72.11
N SER A 615 44.49 -24.64 -72.82
CA SER A 615 43.76 -24.11 -73.98
C SER A 615 44.04 -25.04 -75.15
N GLU A 616 43.17 -26.04 -75.34
CA GLU A 616 43.03 -26.69 -76.64
C GLU A 616 42.74 -25.61 -77.70
N PRO A 617 43.40 -25.65 -78.87
CA PRO A 617 43.08 -24.73 -79.94
C PRO A 617 41.71 -25.11 -80.53
N GLU A 618 40.67 -24.33 -80.23
CA GLU A 618 39.43 -24.38 -80.99
C GLU A 618 39.76 -24.09 -82.46
N THR A 619 39.66 -25.14 -83.27
CA THR A 619 39.81 -25.11 -84.71
C THR A 619 38.45 -24.75 -85.32
N LYS A 620 38.25 -23.47 -85.66
CA LYS A 620 37.74 -23.00 -86.96
C LYS A 620 37.73 -21.48 -87.09
#